data_AF-A0AAW2PUV0-F1
#
_entry.id   AF-A0AAW2PUV0-F1
#
_cell.length_a   1.000
_cell.length_b   1.000
_cell.length_c   1.000
_cell.angle_alpha   90.00
_cell.angle_beta   90.00
_cell.angle_gamma   90.00
#
_symmetry.space_group_name_H-M   'P 1'
#
loop_
_entity.id
_entity.type
_entity.pdbx_description
1 polymer ?
#
loop_
_entity_poly.entity_id
_entity_poly.type
_entity_poly.pdbx_seq_one_letter_code
_entity_poly.pdbx_strand_id
1 'polypeptide(L)'
;MPQISTRNMLSTLLLNFLLAQIALAYNEALSNGRLTTSRGEIVQSVFLGSLKKRVEDLLNSLNLTVDFHAYTMSGKWPTGGSDGKKSQTILSWYLQWRSAPSPLDIKTAVEKINCTKIQPSIPLLRLVFPRTHIAAIDVINTFLVSSEVED
;
A
#
# COMPACT_ATOMS: atom_id res chain seq x y z
N MET A 1 18.21 24.19 15.48
CA MET A 1 17.68 23.26 16.51
C MET A 1 16.63 22.36 15.85
N PRO A 2 16.82 21.04 15.74
CA PRO A 2 15.86 20.17 15.05
C PRO A 2 14.95 19.45 16.07
N GLN A 3 13.69 19.89 16.16
CA GLN A 3 12.59 19.21 16.90
C GLN A 3 11.86 18.14 16.06
N ILE A 4 12.37 17.82 14.86
CA ILE A 4 11.69 16.99 13.86
C ILE A 4 12.00 15.48 14.04
N SER A 5 13.06 15.13 14.76
CA SER A 5 13.51 13.74 14.96
C SER A 5 12.60 12.91 15.88
N THR A 6 12.04 13.54 16.93
CA THR A 6 11.31 12.81 17.99
C THR A 6 9.91 12.38 17.56
N ARG A 7 9.17 13.23 16.82
CA ARG A 7 7.81 12.91 16.32
C ARG A 7 7.81 11.73 15.35
N ASN A 8 8.88 11.60 14.56
CA ASN A 8 8.97 10.60 13.50
C ASN A 8 9.47 9.23 13.99
N MET A 9 10.25 9.18 15.07
CA MET A 9 10.53 7.92 15.79
C MET A 9 9.30 7.45 16.55
N LEU A 10 8.58 8.38 17.20
CA LEU A 10 7.35 8.08 17.91
C LEU A 10 6.30 7.45 16.99
N SER A 11 6.11 7.95 15.77
CA SER A 11 5.11 7.39 14.85
C SER A 11 5.42 5.94 14.43
N THR A 12 6.67 5.61 14.14
CA THR A 12 7.07 4.23 13.78
C THR A 12 7.03 3.28 14.98
N LEU A 13 7.49 3.75 16.15
CA LEU A 13 7.40 2.98 17.39
C LEU A 13 5.95 2.74 17.80
N LEU A 14 5.10 3.77 17.72
CA LEU A 14 3.66 3.65 17.95
C LEU A 14 3.03 2.68 16.96
N LEU A 15 3.48 2.67 15.71
CA LEU A 15 2.99 1.74 14.69
C LEU A 15 3.28 0.29 15.02
N ASN A 16 4.54 -0.02 15.30
CA ASN A 16 4.95 -1.37 15.65
C ASN A 16 4.31 -1.82 16.97
N PHE A 17 4.19 -0.91 17.92
CA PHE A 17 3.52 -1.14 19.19
C PHE A 17 2.02 -1.40 19.01
N LEU A 18 1.32 -0.62 18.19
CA LEU A 18 -0.09 -0.79 17.91
C LEU A 18 -0.36 -2.10 17.17
N LEU A 19 0.45 -2.44 16.16
CA LEU A 19 0.34 -3.71 15.43
C LEU A 19 0.60 -4.92 16.36
N ALA A 20 1.60 -4.82 17.24
CA ALA A 20 1.89 -5.85 18.23
C ALA A 20 0.75 -6.00 19.25
N GLN A 21 0.19 -4.89 19.74
CA GLN A 21 -0.96 -4.92 20.64
C GLN A 21 -2.21 -5.51 19.97
N ILE A 22 -2.45 -5.19 18.69
CA ILE A 22 -3.55 -5.74 17.92
C ILE A 22 -3.37 -7.26 17.73
N ALA A 23 -2.16 -7.71 17.40
CA ALA A 23 -1.86 -9.14 17.28
C ALA A 23 -2.01 -9.88 18.61
N LEU A 24 -1.56 -9.28 19.72
CA LEU A 24 -1.74 -9.80 21.07
C LEU A 24 -3.22 -9.91 21.44
N ALA A 25 -4.00 -8.85 21.27
CA ALA A 25 -5.43 -8.83 21.57
C ALA A 25 -6.21 -9.83 20.71
N TYR A 26 -5.82 -10.01 19.45
CA TYR A 26 -6.37 -11.04 18.57
C TYR A 26 -6.06 -12.44 19.07
N ASN A 27 -4.79 -12.73 19.38
CA ASN A 27 -4.34 -14.04 19.85
C ASN A 27 -5.00 -14.40 21.19
N GLU A 28 -5.12 -13.43 22.11
CA GLU A 28 -5.78 -13.61 23.40
C GLU A 28 -7.30 -13.84 23.23
N ALA A 29 -7.95 -13.10 22.34
CA ALA A 29 -9.38 -13.29 22.08
C ALA A 29 -9.66 -14.61 21.32
N LEU A 30 -8.72 -15.06 20.48
CA LEU A 30 -8.76 -16.35 19.80
C LEU A 30 -8.53 -17.50 20.79
N SER A 31 -7.51 -17.43 21.65
CA SER A 31 -7.20 -18.46 22.64
C SER A 31 -8.29 -18.62 23.68
N ASN A 32 -9.02 -17.54 23.98
CA ASN A 32 -10.13 -17.56 24.92
C ASN A 32 -11.47 -17.99 24.30
N GLY A 33 -11.50 -18.40 23.01
CA GLY A 33 -12.72 -18.82 22.32
C GLY A 33 -13.76 -17.70 22.14
N ARG A 34 -13.41 -16.46 22.46
CA ARG A 34 -14.30 -15.28 22.41
C ARG A 34 -14.52 -14.77 20.98
N LEU A 35 -13.62 -15.12 20.07
CA LEU A 35 -13.75 -14.83 18.63
C LEU A 35 -14.49 -15.94 17.85
N THR A 36 -14.90 -17.02 18.51
CA THR A 36 -15.61 -18.13 17.87
C THR A 36 -17.04 -18.20 18.41
N THR A 37 -18.04 -17.91 17.59
CA THR A 37 -19.40 -18.41 17.83
C THR A 37 -19.45 -19.89 17.44
N SER A 38 -20.55 -20.62 17.66
CA SER A 38 -20.71 -22.01 17.18
C SER A 38 -20.52 -22.18 15.65
N ARG A 39 -20.43 -21.07 14.91
CA ARG A 39 -20.07 -20.98 13.48
C ARG A 39 -18.71 -20.32 13.17
N GLY A 40 -17.91 -19.93 14.16
CA GLY A 40 -16.50 -19.52 14.02
C GLY A 40 -16.16 -18.23 13.24
N GLU A 41 -17.01 -17.74 12.34
CA GLU A 41 -16.55 -16.88 11.22
C GLU A 41 -16.84 -15.37 11.35
N ILE A 42 -17.89 -14.98 12.08
CA ILE A 42 -18.41 -13.59 12.03
C ILE A 42 -17.56 -12.62 12.87
N VAL A 43 -17.11 -13.02 14.06
CA VAL A 43 -16.34 -12.12 14.94
C VAL A 43 -14.91 -11.93 14.40
N GLN A 44 -14.34 -12.97 13.79
CA GLN A 44 -13.03 -12.92 13.15
C GLN A 44 -13.01 -11.99 11.93
N SER A 45 -14.04 -12.03 11.09
CA SER A 45 -14.14 -11.18 9.89
C SER A 45 -14.35 -9.70 10.22
N VAL A 46 -15.15 -9.36 11.24
CA VAL A 46 -15.33 -7.98 11.72
C VAL A 46 -14.03 -7.40 12.29
N PHE A 47 -13.29 -8.20 13.07
CA PHE A 47 -11.99 -7.81 13.58
C PHE A 47 -10.99 -7.56 12.44
N LEU A 48 -10.87 -8.51 11.50
CA LEU A 48 -9.95 -8.39 10.38
C LEU A 48 -10.29 -7.18 9.49
N GLY A 49 -11.58 -6.93 9.27
CA GLY A 49 -12.05 -5.74 8.57
C GLY A 49 -11.65 -4.44 9.29
N SER A 50 -11.78 -4.40 10.62
CA SER A 50 -11.40 -3.24 11.44
C SER A 50 -9.89 -3.00 11.44
N LEU A 51 -9.10 -4.07 11.51
CA LEU A 51 -7.65 -4.01 11.39
C LEU A 51 -7.23 -3.48 10.01
N LYS A 52 -7.79 -4.05 8.95
CA LYS A 52 -7.52 -3.62 7.57
C LYS A 52 -7.77 -2.12 7.42
N LYS A 53 -8.90 -1.63 7.92
CA LYS A 53 -9.25 -0.20 7.89
C LYS A 53 -8.22 0.66 8.63
N ARG A 54 -7.79 0.24 9.83
CA ARG A 54 -6.79 1.00 10.61
C ARG A 54 -5.43 1.05 9.92
N VAL A 55 -5.01 -0.04 9.27
CA VAL A 55 -3.77 -0.04 8.47
C VAL A 55 -3.91 0.87 7.25
N GLU A 56 -5.06 0.86 6.57
CA GLU A 56 -5.32 1.75 5.44
C GLU A 56 -5.30 3.24 5.84
N ASP A 57 -6.00 3.61 6.91
CA ASP A 57 -6.04 4.98 7.43
C ASP A 57 -4.63 5.49 7.76
N LEU A 58 -3.82 4.63 8.37
CA LEU A 58 -2.44 4.92 8.67
C LEU A 58 -1.59 5.08 7.40
N LEU A 59 -1.66 4.15 6.45
CA LEU A 59 -0.89 4.26 5.21
C LEU A 59 -1.25 5.54 4.45
N ASN A 60 -2.53 5.92 4.46
CA ASN A 60 -3.00 7.17 3.87
C ASN A 60 -2.45 8.42 4.60
N SER A 61 -2.25 8.35 5.92
CA SER A 61 -1.66 9.45 6.71
C SER A 61 -0.18 9.71 6.40
N LEU A 62 0.53 8.73 5.82
CA LEU A 62 1.98 8.82 5.56
C LEU A 62 2.32 9.53 4.24
N ASN A 63 1.31 9.97 3.45
CA ASN A 63 1.46 10.72 2.19
C ASN A 63 2.54 10.16 1.24
N LEU A 64 2.46 8.87 0.95
CA LEU A 64 3.47 8.13 0.16
C LEU A 64 3.32 8.28 -1.35
N THR A 65 2.40 9.11 -1.81
CA THR A 65 2.02 9.21 -3.22
C THR A 65 3.20 9.55 -4.12
N VAL A 66 4.09 10.45 -3.67
CA VAL A 66 5.28 10.87 -4.44
C VAL A 66 6.31 9.74 -4.55
N ASP A 67 6.62 9.06 -3.44
CA ASP A 67 7.58 7.96 -3.42
C ASP A 67 7.06 6.75 -4.20
N PHE A 68 5.76 6.45 -4.08
CA PHE A 68 5.11 5.40 -4.84
C PHE A 68 5.08 5.72 -6.35
N HIS A 69 4.82 6.97 -6.71
CA HIS A 69 4.91 7.44 -8.08
C HIS A 69 6.33 7.28 -8.65
N ALA A 70 7.36 7.75 -7.93
CA ALA A 70 8.74 7.59 -8.37
C ALA A 70 9.15 6.12 -8.57
N TYR A 71 8.69 5.25 -7.65
CA TYR A 71 8.94 3.82 -7.73
C TYR A 71 8.27 3.16 -8.93
N THR A 72 6.96 3.36 -9.10
CA THR A 72 6.18 2.74 -10.19
C THR A 72 6.73 3.12 -11.57
N MET A 73 7.24 4.33 -11.72
CA MET A 73 7.73 4.84 -13.01
C MET A 73 9.16 4.49 -13.34
N SER A 74 10.05 4.62 -12.35
CA SER A 74 11.50 4.54 -12.61
C SER A 74 12.19 3.46 -11.79
N GLY A 75 11.43 2.69 -11.00
CA GLY A 75 11.98 1.78 -10.01
C GLY A 75 12.79 2.49 -8.91
N LYS A 76 12.68 3.82 -8.80
CA LYS A 76 13.46 4.60 -7.85
C LYS A 76 12.89 4.42 -6.45
N TRP A 77 13.76 3.97 -5.56
CA TRP A 77 13.51 3.93 -4.13
C TRP A 77 13.84 5.29 -3.48
N PRO A 78 13.18 5.66 -2.37
CA PRO A 78 13.52 6.87 -1.63
C PRO A 78 14.98 6.83 -1.15
N THR A 79 15.80 7.84 -1.45
CA THR A 79 17.26 7.81 -1.22
C THR A 79 17.78 8.77 -0.13
N GLY A 80 16.91 9.50 0.58
CA GLY A 80 17.34 10.55 1.51
C GLY A 80 17.88 10.09 2.86
N GLY A 81 19.17 9.76 3.01
CA GLY A 81 19.81 9.59 4.34
C GLY A 81 19.11 8.62 5.30
N SER A 82 19.12 8.89 6.62
CA SER A 82 18.43 8.07 7.63
C SER A 82 16.91 8.00 7.43
N ASP A 83 16.32 9.08 6.92
CA ASP A 83 14.89 9.15 6.58
C ASP A 83 14.55 8.30 5.34
N GLY A 84 15.52 8.09 4.45
CA GLY A 84 15.41 7.32 3.22
C GLY A 84 15.23 5.84 3.49
N LYS A 85 15.98 5.26 4.44
CA LYS A 85 15.78 3.86 4.86
C LYS A 85 14.39 3.63 5.45
N LYS A 86 13.86 4.61 6.19
CA LYS A 86 12.50 4.58 6.72
C LYS A 86 11.47 4.66 5.59
N SER A 87 11.60 5.63 4.70
CA SER A 87 10.70 5.77 3.54
C SER A 87 10.73 4.54 2.63
N GLN A 88 11.90 3.89 2.45
CA GLN A 88 12.02 2.62 1.74
C GLN A 88 11.22 1.50 2.41
N THR A 89 11.32 1.38 3.75
CA THR A 89 10.59 0.36 4.51
C THR A 89 9.08 0.60 4.45
N ILE A 90 8.67 1.85 4.60
CA ILE A 90 7.25 2.21 4.52
C ILE A 90 6.71 1.97 3.12
N LEU A 91 7.47 2.34 2.08
CA LEU A 91 7.11 2.09 0.69
C LEU A 91 7.01 0.59 0.41
N SER A 92 7.95 -0.24 0.88
CA SER A 92 7.88 -1.69 0.66
C SER A 92 6.63 -2.30 1.29
N TRP A 93 6.26 -1.85 2.49
CA TRP A 93 5.00 -2.26 3.14
C TRP A 93 3.78 -1.77 2.37
N TYR A 94 3.79 -0.54 1.88
CA TYR A 94 2.70 0.01 1.06
C TYR A 94 2.51 -0.81 -0.22
N LEU A 95 3.61 -1.13 -0.93
CA LEU A 95 3.60 -1.94 -2.14
C LEU A 95 3.01 -3.33 -1.86
N GLN A 96 3.43 -3.98 -0.77
CA GLN A 96 2.92 -5.28 -0.38
C GLN A 96 1.44 -5.23 0.01
N TRP A 97 1.03 -4.23 0.81
CA TRP A 97 -0.35 -4.05 1.25
C TRP A 97 -1.31 -3.80 0.08
N ARG A 98 -0.87 -3.02 -0.90
CA ARG A 98 -1.64 -2.71 -2.11
C ARG A 98 -1.49 -3.76 -3.21
N SER A 99 -0.66 -4.79 -3.00
CA SER A 99 -0.30 -5.77 -4.05
C SER A 99 0.10 -5.06 -5.36
N ALA A 100 0.92 -4.02 -5.23
CA ALA A 100 1.37 -3.20 -6.35
C ALA A 100 2.28 -4.03 -7.27
N PRO A 101 2.08 -3.96 -8.60
CA PRO A 101 2.93 -4.66 -9.55
C PRO A 101 4.34 -4.06 -9.57
N SER A 102 5.33 -4.84 -10.01
CA SER A 102 6.68 -4.31 -10.15
C SER A 102 6.76 -3.28 -11.28
N PRO A 103 7.74 -2.35 -11.26
CA PRO A 103 7.91 -1.38 -12.34
C PRO A 103 8.10 -2.04 -13.71
N LEU A 104 8.72 -3.23 -13.75
CA LEU A 104 8.90 -4.01 -14.97
C LEU A 104 7.58 -4.58 -15.49
N ASP A 105 6.71 -5.05 -14.60
CA ASP A 105 5.38 -5.55 -14.96
C ASP A 105 4.49 -4.42 -15.49
N ILE A 106 4.57 -3.24 -14.86
CA ILE A 106 3.89 -2.03 -15.31
C ILE A 106 4.36 -1.68 -16.72
N LYS A 107 5.68 -1.57 -16.93
CA LYS A 107 6.24 -1.25 -18.25
C LYS A 107 5.78 -2.24 -19.33
N THR A 108 5.85 -3.53 -19.04
CA THR A 108 5.43 -4.59 -19.95
C THR A 108 3.93 -4.52 -20.27
N ALA A 109 3.10 -4.19 -19.29
CA ALA A 109 1.67 -4.00 -19.47
C ALA A 109 1.36 -2.79 -20.38
N VAL A 110 2.05 -1.68 -20.15
CA VAL A 110 1.89 -0.45 -20.92
C VAL A 110 2.28 -0.66 -22.38
N GLU A 111 3.42 -1.31 -22.63
CA GLU A 111 3.84 -1.65 -23.99
C GLU A 111 2.77 -2.49 -24.72
N LYS A 112 2.18 -3.48 -24.05
CA LYS A 112 1.10 -4.30 -24.61
C LYS A 112 -0.17 -3.50 -24.91
N ILE A 113 -0.57 -2.60 -24.01
CA ILE A 113 -1.74 -1.73 -24.20
C ILE A 113 -1.51 -0.79 -25.39
N ASN A 114 -0.32 -0.18 -25.48
CA ASN A 114 0.04 0.73 -26.56
C ASN A 114 0.07 0.01 -27.92
N CYS A 115 0.55 -1.23 -27.98
CA CYS A 115 0.47 -2.04 -29.20
C CYS A 115 -0.96 -2.25 -29.70
N THR A 116 -1.95 -2.23 -28.80
CA THR A 116 -3.38 -2.40 -29.16
C THR A 116 -4.09 -1.09 -29.52
N LYS A 117 -3.42 0.06 -29.43
CA LYS A 117 -4.04 1.40 -29.62
C LYS A 117 -5.25 1.66 -28.72
N ILE A 118 -5.35 0.92 -27.60
CA ILE A 118 -6.39 1.11 -26.61
C ILE A 118 -5.86 2.10 -25.59
N GLN A 119 -6.68 3.09 -25.28
CA GLN A 119 -6.36 4.08 -24.24
C GLN A 119 -6.34 3.40 -22.86
N PRO A 120 -5.32 3.67 -22.03
CA PRO A 120 -5.25 3.15 -20.67
C PRO A 120 -6.46 3.65 -19.88
N SER A 121 -7.07 2.75 -19.12
CA SER A 121 -8.21 3.06 -18.26
C SER A 121 -8.20 2.20 -17.00
N ILE A 122 -8.83 2.67 -15.93
CA ILE A 122 -8.93 1.93 -14.66
C ILE A 122 -9.49 0.51 -14.87
N PRO A 123 -10.57 0.28 -15.64
CA PRO A 123 -11.07 -1.08 -15.88
C PRO A 123 -10.07 -1.96 -16.62
N LEU A 124 -9.36 -1.41 -17.62
CA LEU A 124 -8.35 -2.16 -18.37
C LEU A 124 -7.17 -2.53 -17.47
N LEU A 125 -6.68 -1.60 -16.67
CA LEU A 125 -5.61 -1.86 -15.70
C LEU A 125 -6.04 -2.87 -14.64
N ARG A 126 -7.31 -2.88 -14.24
CA ARG A 126 -7.85 -3.90 -13.34
C ARG A 126 -7.87 -5.29 -13.98
N LEU A 127 -8.07 -5.38 -15.29
CA LEU A 127 -7.98 -6.63 -16.04
C LEU A 127 -6.54 -7.16 -16.06
N VAL A 128 -5.57 -6.27 -16.28
CA VAL A 128 -4.14 -6.64 -16.34
C VAL A 128 -3.57 -6.95 -14.95
N PHE A 129 -4.02 -6.23 -13.93
CA PHE A 129 -3.55 -6.35 -12.55
C PHE A 129 -4.70 -6.70 -11.59
N PRO A 130 -5.27 -7.92 -11.68
CA PRO A 130 -6.51 -8.27 -10.98
C PRO A 130 -6.38 -8.27 -9.44
N ARG A 131 -5.15 -8.49 -8.94
CA ARG A 131 -4.84 -8.54 -7.51
C ARG A 131 -4.43 -7.18 -6.94
N THR A 132 -4.09 -6.21 -7.78
CA THR A 132 -3.61 -4.91 -7.33
C THR A 132 -4.75 -4.07 -6.78
N HIS A 133 -4.54 -3.36 -5.69
CA HIS A 133 -5.54 -2.53 -5.05
C HIS A 133 -5.95 -1.34 -5.94
N ILE A 134 -7.22 -0.92 -5.89
CA ILE A 134 -7.75 0.15 -6.75
C ILE A 134 -6.99 1.47 -6.62
N ALA A 135 -6.58 1.86 -5.40
CA ALA A 135 -5.75 3.05 -5.18
C ALA A 135 -4.39 2.99 -5.89
N ALA A 136 -3.78 1.81 -6.03
CA ALA A 136 -2.53 1.68 -6.78
C ALA A 136 -2.79 1.73 -8.30
N ILE A 137 -3.89 1.13 -8.75
CA ILE A 137 -4.35 1.22 -10.15
C ILE A 137 -4.62 2.68 -10.53
N ASP A 138 -5.25 3.46 -9.65
CA ASP A 138 -5.59 4.87 -9.88
C ASP A 138 -4.34 5.74 -10.11
N VAL A 139 -3.30 5.55 -9.28
CA VAL A 139 -2.01 6.23 -9.46
C VAL A 139 -1.35 5.83 -10.78
N ILE A 140 -1.34 4.54 -11.12
CA ILE A 140 -0.79 4.06 -12.40
C ILE A 140 -1.58 4.68 -13.57
N ASN A 141 -2.91 4.68 -13.50
CA ASN A 141 -3.79 5.23 -14.53
C ASN A 141 -3.55 6.72 -14.77
N THR A 142 -3.52 7.50 -13.68
CA THR A 142 -3.28 8.94 -13.72
C THR A 142 -1.99 9.25 -14.45
N PHE A 143 -0.95 8.46 -14.21
CA PHE A 143 0.32 8.62 -14.92
C PHE A 143 0.20 8.30 -16.42
N LEU A 144 -0.37 7.14 -16.77
CA LEU A 144 -0.43 6.70 -18.17
C LEU A 144 -1.21 7.67 -19.05
N VAL A 145 -2.31 8.22 -18.52
CA VAL A 145 -3.08 9.25 -19.21
C VAL A 145 -2.31 10.57 -19.29
N SER A 146 -1.51 10.91 -18.27
CA SER A 146 -0.72 12.15 -18.28
C SER A 146 0.45 12.09 -19.28
N SER A 147 1.05 10.92 -19.51
CA SER A 147 2.12 10.74 -20.50
C SER A 147 1.65 10.82 -21.96
N GLU A 148 0.36 10.62 -22.23
CA GLU A 148 -0.19 10.70 -23.60
C GLU A 148 -0.52 12.14 -24.04
N VAL A 149 -0.46 13.12 -23.14
CA VAL A 149 -0.80 14.53 -23.44
C VAL A 149 0.45 15.34 -23.87
N GLU A 150 1.65 14.77 -23.76
CA GLU A 150 2.92 15.43 -24.12
C GLU A 150 3.43 15.11 -25.53
N ASP A 151 2.68 14.33 -26.34
CA ASP A 151 3.00 14.02 -27.74
C ASP A 151 2.13 14.77 -28.76
#